data_AF-M2W0Q1-F1
#
_entry.id   AF-M2W0Q1-F1
#
_cell.length_a   1.000
_cell.length_b   1.000
_cell.length_c   1.000
_cell.angle_alpha   90.00
_cell.angle_beta   90.00
_cell.angle_gamma   90.00
#
_symmetry.space_group_name_H-M   'P 1'
#
loop_
_entity.id
_entity.type
_entity.pdbx_description
1 polymer ?
#
loop_
_entity_poly.entity_id
_entity_poly.type
_entity_poly.pdbx_seq_one_letter_code
_entity_poly.pdbx_strand_id
1 'polypeptide(L)'
;MATRNLSEIAQRQVQRLIENGKSSDTPAAVIYNAGMFNQQEVFGTLKEWASRELKVQFQPGTVVVGKIVEYAFAVPMDVFP
;
A
#
# COMPACT_ATOMS: atom_id res chain seq x y z
N MET A 1 16.57 19.42 10.02
CA MET A 1 15.81 18.15 10.13
C MET A 1 15.54 17.66 8.73
N ALA A 2 16.01 16.47 8.37
CA ALA A 2 15.83 15.94 7.02
C ALA A 2 14.38 15.52 6.83
N THR A 3 13.57 16.37 6.20
CA THR A 3 12.28 15.99 5.62
C THR A 3 12.58 15.03 4.46
N ARG A 4 12.91 13.78 4.77
CA ARG A 4 13.01 12.75 3.74
C ARG A 4 11.62 12.63 3.14
N ASN A 5 11.51 12.83 1.82
CA ASN A 5 10.26 12.63 1.10
C ASN A 5 9.77 11.20 1.38
N LEU A 6 8.66 11.07 2.12
CA LEU A 6 8.08 9.77 2.48
C LEU A 6 7.80 8.93 1.23
N SER A 7 7.46 9.59 0.12
CA SER A 7 7.29 8.99 -1.20
C SER A 7 8.56 8.30 -1.71
N GLU A 8 9.74 8.90 -1.55
CA GLU A 8 11.00 8.30 -1.97
C GLU A 8 11.36 7.08 -1.12
N ILE A 9 11.08 7.14 0.19
CA ILE A 9 11.30 6.00 1.09
C ILE A 9 10.37 4.86 0.70
N ALA A 10 9.08 5.13 0.49
CA ALA A 10 8.10 4.12 0.10
C ALA A 10 8.47 3.45 -1.23
N GLN A 11 8.79 4.25 -2.26
CA GLN A 11 9.25 3.73 -3.55
C GLN A 11 10.50 2.85 -3.41
N ARG A 12 11.46 3.27 -2.58
CA ARG A 12 12.68 2.47 -2.33
C ARG A 12 12.38 1.14 -1.63
N GLN A 13 11.40 1.10 -0.71
CA GLN A 13 11.01 -0.16 -0.07
C GLN A 13 10.28 -1.09 -1.04
N VAL A 14 9.37 -0.55 -1.86
CA VAL A 14 8.70 -1.32 -2.92
C VAL A 14 9.72 -1.91 -3.89
N GLN A 15 10.69 -1.10 -4.34
CA GLN A 15 11.77 -1.55 -5.22
C GLN A 15 12.59 -2.68 -4.58
N ARG A 16 12.97 -2.54 -3.30
CA ARG A 16 13.67 -3.60 -2.57
C ARG A 16 12.86 -4.88 -2.44
N LEU A 17 11.54 -4.79 -2.23
CA LEU A 17 10.68 -5.98 -2.15
C LEU A 17 10.72 -6.76 -3.48
N ILE A 18 10.64 -6.06 -4.60
CA ILE A 18 10.72 -6.66 -5.94
C ILE A 18 12.10 -7.29 -6.17
N GLU A 19 13.18 -6.57 -5.86
CA GLU A 19 14.56 -7.06 -5.99
C GLU A 19 14.85 -8.29 -5.13
N ASN A 20 14.21 -8.40 -3.96
CA ASN A 20 14.33 -9.56 -3.07
C ASN A 20 13.37 -10.71 -3.45
N GLY A 21 12.77 -10.69 -4.64
CA GLY A 21 12.02 -11.81 -5.19
C GLY A 21 10.50 -11.78 -4.96
N LYS A 22 9.93 -10.68 -4.46
CA LYS A 22 8.46 -10.50 -4.57
C LYS A 22 8.09 -10.19 -6.02
N SER A 23 7.01 -10.82 -6.50
CA SER A 23 6.47 -10.49 -7.82
C SER A 23 6.04 -9.02 -7.86
N SER A 24 6.32 -8.33 -8.96
CA SER A 24 5.81 -6.97 -9.21
C SER A 24 4.28 -6.92 -9.23
N ASP A 25 3.63 -8.02 -9.57
CA ASP A 25 2.17 -8.14 -9.61
C ASP A 25 1.59 -8.48 -8.24
N THR A 26 2.42 -8.52 -7.18
CA THR A 26 1.94 -8.78 -5.82
C THR A 26 0.96 -7.67 -5.42
N PRO A 27 -0.27 -8.04 -4.97
CA PRO A 27 -1.24 -7.08 -4.46
C PRO A 27 -0.70 -6.32 -3.25
N ALA A 28 -0.99 -5.04 -3.18
CA ALA A 28 -0.61 -4.16 -2.09
C ALA A 28 -1.68 -3.08 -1.87
N ALA A 29 -1.87 -2.71 -0.61
CA ALA A 29 -2.79 -1.66 -0.21
C ALA A 29 -2.10 -0.67 0.72
N VAL A 30 -2.56 0.58 0.66
CA VAL A 30 -2.20 1.61 1.63
C VAL A 30 -3.47 2.06 2.34
N ILE A 31 -3.45 1.99 3.66
CA ILE A 31 -4.56 2.37 4.54
C ILE A 31 -4.16 3.66 5.24
N TYR A 32 -4.82 4.75 4.89
CA TYR A 32 -4.71 6.04 5.56
C TYR A 32 -5.74 6.13 6.69
N ASN A 33 -5.36 6.77 7.80
CA ASN A 33 -6.22 6.97 8.97
C ASN A 33 -6.89 5.66 9.46
N ALA A 34 -6.13 4.56 9.49
CA ALA A 34 -6.62 3.26 9.93
C ALA A 34 -7.29 3.36 11.31
N GLY A 35 -8.52 2.87 11.43
CA GLY A 35 -9.33 2.91 12.66
C GLY A 35 -10.08 4.22 12.90
N MET A 36 -9.97 5.21 12.02
CA MET A 36 -10.74 6.46 12.08
C MET A 36 -11.95 6.43 11.15
N PHE A 37 -12.94 7.28 11.40
CA PHE A 37 -14.14 7.41 10.55
C PHE A 37 -13.83 7.83 9.11
N ASN A 38 -12.71 8.54 8.89
CA ASN A 38 -12.23 8.96 7.58
C ASN A 38 -11.10 8.06 7.04
N GLN A 39 -11.11 6.77 7.40
CA GLN A 39 -10.22 5.77 6.83
C GLN A 39 -10.34 5.75 5.30
N GLN A 40 -9.19 5.72 4.62
CA GLN A 40 -9.13 5.61 3.17
C GLN A 40 -8.19 4.48 2.79
N GLU A 41 -8.63 3.65 1.87
CA GLU A 41 -7.86 2.50 1.40
C GLU A 41 -7.60 2.67 -0.08
N VAL A 42 -6.32 2.61 -0.46
CA VAL A 42 -5.87 2.71 -1.85
C VAL A 42 -5.23 1.39 -2.23
N PHE A 43 -5.68 0.83 -3.34
CA PHE A 43 -5.27 -0.50 -3.82
C PHE A 43 -4.39 -0.38 -5.04
N GLY A 44 -3.52 -1.36 -5.19
CA GLY A 44 -2.73 -1.57 -6.39
C GLY A 44 -1.83 -2.79 -6.27
N THR A 45 -0.88 -2.88 -7.18
CA THR A 45 0.19 -3.88 -7.23
C THR A 45 1.51 -3.23 -6.91
N LEU A 46 2.51 -3.99 -6.46
CA LEU A 46 3.85 -3.44 -6.21
C LEU A 46 4.41 -2.69 -7.44
N LYS A 47 4.05 -3.11 -8.66
CA LYS A 47 4.38 -2.42 -9.91
C LYS A 47 3.78 -1.02 -9.98
N GLU A 48 2.50 -0.89 -9.68
CA GLU A 48 1.81 0.41 -9.65
C GLU A 48 2.42 1.30 -8.56
N TRP A 49 2.67 0.72 -7.37
CA TRP A 49 3.34 1.39 -6.24
C TRP A 49 4.79 1.84 -6.53
N ALA A 50 5.49 1.12 -7.40
CA ALA A 50 6.83 1.49 -7.87
C ALA A 50 6.80 2.59 -8.93
N SER A 51 5.67 2.79 -9.61
CA SER A 51 5.57 3.79 -10.67
C SER A 51 5.65 5.21 -10.10
N ARG A 52 6.37 6.10 -10.81
CA ARG A 52 6.51 7.52 -10.44
C ARG A 52 5.19 8.29 -10.50
N GLU A 53 4.12 7.68 -11.01
CA GLU A 53 2.82 8.32 -11.24
C GLU A 53 1.88 8.30 -10.04
N LEU A 54 2.23 7.58 -8.95
CA LEU A 54 1.53 7.75 -7.67
C LEU A 54 1.87 9.12 -7.09
N LYS A 55 1.17 10.13 -7.60
CA LYS A 55 1.01 11.47 -7.02
C LYS A 55 0.18 11.45 -5.74
N VAL A 56 0.11 10.31 -5.05
CA VAL A 56 -0.49 10.26 -3.73
C VAL A 56 0.52 10.96 -2.83
N GLN A 57 0.16 12.14 -2.31
CA GLN A 57 0.89 12.69 -1.18
C GLN A 57 0.89 11.59 -0.12
N PHE A 58 2.04 10.99 0.12
CA PHE A 58 2.19 9.97 1.16
C PHE A 58 1.93 10.64 2.50
N GLN A 59 0.67 10.61 2.92
CA GLN A 59 0.26 10.86 4.28
C GLN A 59 0.67 9.65 5.13
N PRO A 60 0.85 9.81 6.46
CA PRO A 60 1.05 8.68 7.35
C PRO A 60 -0.04 7.62 7.13
N GLY A 61 0.38 6.40 6.87
CA GLY A 61 -0.52 5.30 6.53
C GLY A 61 0.18 3.95 6.67
N THR A 62 -0.62 2.89 6.75
CA THR A 62 -0.14 1.51 6.86
C THR A 62 -0.10 0.88 5.47
N VAL A 63 1.05 0.32 5.09
CA VAL A 63 1.21 -0.43 3.83
C VAL A 63 1.08 -1.91 4.12
N VAL A 64 0.19 -2.59 3.39
CA VAL A 64 0.00 -4.04 3.45
C VAL A 64 0.38 -4.64 2.10
N VAL A 65 1.24 -5.65 2.09
CA VAL A 65 1.73 -6.30 0.87
C VAL A 65 1.46 -7.81 0.93
N GLY A 66 0.77 -8.34 -0.07
CA GLY A 66 0.54 -9.77 -0.24
C GLY A 66 -0.91 -10.12 -0.55
N LYS A 67 -1.16 -11.41 -0.79
CA LYS A 67 -2.47 -11.94 -1.18
C LYS A 67 -3.60 -11.64 -0.20
N ILE A 68 -3.29 -11.38 1.08
CA ILE A 68 -4.29 -10.99 2.09
C ILE A 68 -5.10 -9.75 1.67
N VAL A 69 -4.50 -8.87 0.86
CA VAL A 69 -5.15 -7.69 0.28
C VAL A 69 -6.32 -8.08 -0.63
N GLU A 70 -6.23 -9.20 -1.35
CA GLU A 70 -7.32 -9.69 -2.21
C GLU A 70 -8.51 -10.17 -1.37
N TYR A 71 -8.25 -10.80 -0.22
CA TYR A 71 -9.30 -11.32 0.67
C TYR A 71 -10.06 -10.23 1.40
N ALA A 72 -9.38 -9.14 1.78
CA ALA A 72 -10.03 -7.99 2.41
C ALA A 72 -11.11 -7.36 1.51
N PHE A 73 -11.01 -7.54 0.19
CA PHE A 73 -11.94 -6.98 -0.80
C PHE A 73 -12.94 -7.99 -1.36
N ALA A 74 -12.63 -9.28 -1.31
CA ALA A 74 -13.53 -10.33 -1.77
C ALA A 74 -14.66 -10.62 -0.77
N VAL A 75 -14.51 -10.22 0.49
CA VAL A 75 -15.48 -10.50 1.55
C VAL A 75 -16.24 -9.22 1.87
N PRO A 76 -17.57 -9.12 1.60
CA PRO A 76 -18.36 -8.01 2.08
C PRO A 76 -18.25 -7.94 3.62
N MET A 77 -18.12 -6.74 4.17
CA MET A 77 -17.91 -6.48 5.61
C MET A 77 -19.04 -7.00 6.52
N ASP A 78 -20.08 -7.60 5.95
CA ASP A 78 -21.27 -8.13 6.63
C ASP A 78 -21.08 -9.57 7.16
N VAL A 79 -19.91 -10.19 6.96
CA VAL A 79 -19.69 -11.63 7.22
C VAL A 79 -18.93 -11.92 8.53
N PHE A 80 -18.63 -10.92 9.35
CA PHE A 80 -18.07 -11.14 10.69
C PHE A 80 -19.19 -11.06 11.75
N PRO A 81 -19.51 -12.17 12.44
CA PRO A 81 -20.51 -12.19 13.52
C PRO A 81 -20.05 -11.47 14.80
#